data_AF-A0A2T6FGR9-F1
#
_entry.id   AF-A0A2T6FGR9-F1
#
_cell.length_a   1.000
_cell.length_b   1.000
_cell.length_c   1.000
_cell.angle_alpha   90.00
_cell.angle_beta   90.00
_cell.angle_gamma   90.00
#
_symmetry.space_group_name_H-M   'P 1'
#
loop_
_entity.id
_entity.type
_entity.pdbx_description
1 polymer ?
#
loop_
_entity_poly.entity_id
_entity_poly.type
_entity_poly.pdbx_seq_one_letter_code
_entity_poly.pdbx_strand_id
1 'polypeptide(L)'
;MDTLIFSQTAIFRMQQLASCVYHKTGMRHRMATQDGMLSLLKEAGASTDRDIRQYYDAFVLELNKRQLDLLEARNVTMRPPFTGSSASQVRKAG
;
A
#
# COMPACT_ATOMS: atom_id res chain seq x y z
N MET A 1 1.65 -2.10 -23.84
CA MET A 1 0.80 -1.20 -23.03
C MET A 1 0.45 -1.94 -21.75
N ASP A 2 1.31 -1.89 -20.74
CA ASP A 2 1.05 -2.53 -19.44
C ASP A 2 0.48 -1.48 -18.47
N THR A 3 -0.81 -1.23 -18.65
CA THR A 3 -1.60 -0.38 -17.75
C THR A 3 -1.77 -1.14 -16.43
N LEU A 4 -1.29 -0.55 -15.33
CA LEU A 4 -1.56 -1.07 -13.99
C LEU A 4 -3.03 -0.81 -13.66
N ILE A 5 -3.83 -1.87 -13.74
CA ILE A 5 -5.25 -1.84 -13.36
C ILE A 5 -5.34 -2.46 -11.98
N PHE A 6 -5.98 -1.77 -11.05
CA PHE A 6 -6.20 -2.23 -9.68
C PHE A 6 -7.64 -2.68 -9.48
N SER A 7 -7.86 -3.63 -8.57
CA SER A 7 -9.21 -3.97 -8.10
C SER A 7 -9.81 -2.78 -7.34
N GLN A 8 -11.13 -2.75 -7.20
CA GLN A 8 -11.81 -1.71 -6.42
C GLN A 8 -11.32 -1.67 -4.96
N THR A 9 -11.03 -2.83 -4.38
CA THR A 9 -10.46 -2.95 -3.03
C THR A 9 -9.05 -2.36 -2.97
N ALA A 10 -8.19 -2.68 -3.94
CA ALA A 10 -6.85 -2.09 -4.03
C ALA A 10 -6.89 -0.57 -4.21
N ILE A 11 -7.82 -0.05 -5.03
CA ILE A 11 -8.04 1.40 -5.19
C ILE A 11 -8.42 2.03 -3.84
N PHE A 12 -9.34 1.41 -3.11
CA PHE A 12 -9.76 1.89 -1.79
C PHE A 12 -8.59 1.89 -0.79
N ARG A 13 -7.81 0.79 -0.69
CA ARG A 13 -6.62 0.72 0.17
C ARG A 13 -5.60 1.79 -0.18
N MET A 14 -5.39 2.03 -1.48
CA MET A 14 -4.48 3.08 -1.95
C MET A 14 -4.96 4.48 -1.56
N GLN A 15 -6.27 4.73 -1.54
CA GLN A 15 -6.85 5.99 -1.07
C GLN A 15 -6.63 6.18 0.43
N GLN A 16 -6.85 5.12 1.24
CA GLN A 16 -6.56 5.15 2.67
C GLN A 16 -5.09 5.46 2.94
N LEU A 17 -4.19 4.83 2.19
CA LEU A 17 -2.75 5.09 2.27
C LEU A 17 -2.42 6.55 1.91
N ALA A 18 -2.97 7.07 0.81
CA ALA A 18 -2.75 8.45 0.38
C ALA A 18 -3.21 9.47 1.44
N SER A 19 -4.38 9.24 2.04
CA SER A 19 -4.87 10.05 3.15
C SER A 19 -3.93 9.96 4.36
N CYS A 20 -3.51 8.76 4.74
CA CYS A 20 -2.61 8.56 5.88
C CYS A 20 -1.27 9.30 5.69
N VAL A 21 -0.64 9.15 4.51
CA VAL A 21 0.59 9.87 4.16
C VAL A 21 0.37 11.38 4.22
N TYR A 22 -0.69 11.90 3.61
CA TYR A 22 -1.01 13.33 3.65
C TYR A 22 -1.18 13.86 5.07
N HIS A 23 -1.87 13.13 5.95
CA HIS A 23 -2.05 13.53 7.34
C HIS A 23 -0.74 13.54 8.15
N LYS A 24 0.23 12.69 7.78
CA LYS A 24 1.50 12.53 8.50
C LYS A 24 2.61 13.46 7.96
N THR A 25 2.70 13.61 6.64
CA THR A 25 3.80 14.34 5.97
C THR A 25 3.35 15.66 5.36
N GLY A 26 2.05 15.89 5.22
CA GLY A 26 1.49 17.04 4.51
C GLY A 26 1.60 16.93 2.98
N MET A 27 2.23 15.89 2.44
CA MET A 27 2.41 15.71 1.01
C MET A 27 1.19 15.09 0.36
N ARG A 28 0.64 15.79 -0.64
CA ARG A 28 -0.53 15.32 -1.39
C ARG A 28 -0.10 14.66 -2.69
N HIS A 29 -0.26 13.35 -2.76
CA HIS A 29 -0.01 12.57 -3.97
C HIS A 29 -1.26 12.50 -4.86
N ARG A 30 -1.11 12.81 -6.16
CA ARG A 30 -2.19 12.66 -7.14
C ARG A 30 -2.28 11.22 -7.63
N MET A 31 -3.27 10.48 -7.15
CA MET A 31 -3.48 9.08 -7.54
C MET A 31 -3.97 8.89 -8.98
N ALA A 32 -4.50 9.95 -9.60
CA ALA A 32 -4.98 9.92 -10.99
C ALA A 32 -3.83 9.87 -12.01
N THR A 33 -2.58 10.17 -11.59
CA THR A 33 -1.40 10.08 -12.44
C THR A 33 -0.53 8.91 -12.01
N GLN A 34 0.10 8.26 -13.00
CA GLN A 34 1.01 7.16 -12.72
C GLN A 34 2.18 7.61 -11.82
N ASP A 35 2.76 8.77 -12.08
CA ASP A 35 3.85 9.32 -11.26
C ASP A 35 3.46 9.61 -9.81
N GLY A 36 2.27 10.17 -9.58
CA GLY A 36 1.80 10.48 -8.23
C GLY A 36 1.53 9.21 -7.43
N MET A 37 0.98 8.19 -8.09
CA MET A 37 0.80 6.87 -7.50
C MET A 37 2.12 6.18 -7.16
N LEU A 38 3.08 6.17 -8.10
CA LEU A 38 4.39 5.56 -7.86
C LEU A 38 5.17 6.29 -6.76
N SER A 39 5.08 7.63 -6.71
CA SER A 39 5.69 8.43 -5.65
C SER A 39 5.12 8.10 -4.28
N LEU A 40 3.79 7.99 -4.17
CA LEU A 40 3.12 7.56 -2.94
C LEU A 40 3.61 6.17 -2.50
N LEU A 41 3.67 5.20 -3.41
CA LEU A 41 4.08 3.83 -3.09
C LEU A 41 5.56 3.76 -2.67
N LYS A 42 6.44 4.54 -3.31
CA LYS A 42 7.85 4.64 -2.92
C LYS A 42 8.02 5.25 -1.53
N GLU A 43 7.32 6.35 -1.25
CA GLU A 43 7.37 7.00 0.06
C GLU A 43 6.78 6.10 1.15
N ALA A 44 5.62 5.49 0.91
CA ALA A 44 4.98 4.58 1.83
C ALA A 44 5.82 3.33 2.12
N GLY A 45 6.42 2.73 1.09
CA GLY A 45 7.29 1.56 1.22
C GLY A 45 8.61 1.87 1.95
N ALA A 46 9.12 3.10 1.83
CA ALA A 46 10.30 3.57 2.56
C ALA A 46 10.00 4.06 3.99
N SER A 47 8.73 4.35 4.29
CA SER A 47 8.33 4.91 5.58
C SER A 47 8.57 3.95 6.74
N THR A 48 8.95 4.51 7.90
CA THR A 48 9.07 3.80 9.17
C THR A 48 7.83 3.91 10.05
N ASP A 49 6.88 4.77 9.67
CA ASP A 49 5.63 4.98 10.40
C ASP A 49 4.76 3.72 10.34
N ARG A 50 4.26 3.29 11.51
CA ARG A 50 3.50 2.06 11.67
C ARG A 50 2.15 2.10 10.95
N ASP A 51 1.49 3.26 10.94
CA ASP A 51 0.18 3.42 10.31
C ASP A 51 0.32 3.37 8.79
N ILE A 52 1.31 4.10 8.25
CA ILE A 52 1.62 4.10 6.81
C ILE A 52 1.96 2.68 6.35
N ARG A 53 2.79 1.96 7.12
CA ARG A 53 3.13 0.56 6.83
C ARG A 53 1.92 -0.36 6.84
N GLN A 54 1.01 -0.20 7.81
CA GLN A 54 -0.19 -1.04 7.88
C GLN A 54 -1.08 -0.86 6.63
N TYR A 55 -1.29 0.38 6.19
CA TYR A 55 -2.05 0.64 4.96
C TYR A 55 -1.32 0.19 3.71
N TYR A 56 0.01 0.30 3.68
CA TYR A 56 0.84 -0.19 2.57
C TYR A 56 0.76 -1.71 2.46
N ASP A 57 0.97 -2.45 3.55
CA ASP A 57 0.88 -3.91 3.57
C ASP A 57 -0.53 -4.39 3.16
N ALA A 58 -1.57 -3.72 3.64
CA ALA A 58 -2.96 -4.02 3.25
C ALA A 58 -3.21 -3.77 1.75
N PHE A 59 -2.57 -2.77 1.14
CA PHE A 59 -2.63 -2.55 -0.30
C PHE A 59 -1.91 -3.66 -1.08
N VAL A 60 -0.70 -4.04 -0.63
CA VAL A 60 0.11 -5.09 -1.27
C VAL A 60 -0.60 -6.44 -1.26
N LEU A 61 -1.34 -6.76 -0.19
CA LEU A 61 -2.14 -7.99 -0.10
C LEU A 61 -3.28 -8.08 -1.13
N GLU A 62 -3.76 -6.94 -1.66
CA GLU A 62 -4.79 -6.91 -2.70
C GLU A 62 -4.21 -7.07 -4.12
N LEU A 63 -2.88 -7.12 -4.25
CA LEU A 63 -2.20 -7.20 -5.54
C LEU A 63 -1.84 -8.64 -5.91
N ASN A 64 -2.00 -8.95 -7.19
CA ASN A 64 -1.60 -10.21 -7.78
C ASN A 64 -0.12 -10.18 -8.17
N LYS A 65 0.50 -11.35 -8.30
CA LYS A 65 1.93 -11.50 -8.65
C LYS A 65 2.36 -10.64 -9.85
N ARG A 66 1.58 -10.60 -10.94
CA ARG A 66 1.88 -9.76 -12.11
C ARG A 66 1.90 -8.25 -11.79
N GLN A 67 1.01 -7.77 -10.91
CA GLN A 67 0.98 -6.37 -10.51
C GLN A 67 2.17 -6.04 -9.60
N LEU A 68 2.55 -6.98 -8.73
CA LEU A 68 3.75 -6.86 -7.90
C LEU A 68 5.01 -6.81 -8.77
N ASP A 69 5.15 -7.72 -9.74
CA ASP A 69 6.28 -7.74 -10.67
C ASP A 69 6.39 -6.42 -11.46
N LEU A 70 5.25 -5.84 -11.88
CA LEU A 70 5.21 -4.55 -12.56
C LEU A 70 5.61 -3.37 -11.66
N LEU A 71 5.28 -3.43 -10.36
CA LEU A 71 5.67 -2.41 -9.40
C LEU A 71 7.14 -2.54 -9.01
N GLU A 72 7.65 -3.76 -8.86
CA GLU A 72 9.07 -4.05 -8.62
C GLU A 72 9.94 -3.58 -9.79
N ALA A 73 9.53 -3.87 -11.03
CA ALA A 73 10.19 -3.36 -12.23
C ALA A 73 10.24 -1.82 -12.29
N ARG A 74 9.36 -1.12 -11.56
CA ARG A 74 9.30 0.34 -11.45
C ARG A 74 10.04 0.89 -10.23
N ASN A 75 10.89 0.08 -9.59
CA ASN A 75 11.66 0.41 -8.39
C ASN A 75 10.76 0.80 -7.18
N VAL A 76 9.59 0.18 -7.06
CA VAL A 76 8.84 0.21 -5.80
C VAL A 76 9.33 -0.96 -4.97
N THR A 77 10.17 -0.69 -3.97
CA THR A 77 10.70 -1.73 -3.08
C THR A 77 9.57 -2.26 -2.21
N MET A 78 8.95 -3.34 -2.68
CA MET A 78 7.95 -4.10 -1.94
C MET A 78 8.67 -4.80 -0.79
N ARG A 79 8.72 -4.17 0.39
CA ARG A 79 9.12 -4.90 1.59
C ARG A 79 8.09 -6.02 1.77
N PRO A 80 8.50 -7.28 2.01
CA PRO A 80 7.55 -8.34 2.28
C PRO A 80 6.66 -7.89 3.44
N PRO A 81 5.33 -8.06 3.33
CA PRO A 81 4.41 -7.61 4.38
C PRO A 81 4.91 -8.19 5.69
N PHE A 82 4.92 -7.38 6.75
CA PHE A 82 5.26 -7.86 8.07
C PHE A 82 4.16 -8.84 8.46
N THR A 83 4.34 -10.11 8.11
CA THR A 83 3.57 -11.23 8.64
C THR A 83 4.05 -11.46 10.07
N GLY A 84 3.85 -10.43 10.90
CA GLY A 84 3.72 -10.61 12.33
C GLY A 84 2.51 -11.50 12.50
N SER A 85 2.77 -12.80 12.63
CA SER A 85 1.83 -13.80 13.10
C SER A 85 1.15 -13.26 14.34
N SER A 86 0.02 -12.59 14.16
CA SER A 86 -0.93 -12.27 15.21
C SER A 86 -2.10 -13.24 15.07
N ALA A 87 -1.75 -14.52 15.04
CA ALA A 87 -2.62 -15.56 15.53
C ALA A 87 -2.65 -15.43 17.07
N SER A 88 -3.53 -14.57 17.57
CA SER A 88 -4.06 -14.57 18.94
C SER A 88 -5.04 -13.40 19.04
N GLN A 89 -6.27 -13.53 19.49
CA GLN A 89 -6.95 -14.63 20.12
C GLN A 89 -8.41 -14.16 20.16
N VAL A 90 -9.33 -14.96 19.63
CA VAL A 90 -10.76 -14.80 19.91
C VAL A 90 -10.94 -14.72 21.42
N ARG A 91 -11.39 -13.58 21.94
CA ARG A 91 -11.91 -13.47 23.30
C ARG A 91 -13.41 -13.16 23.22
N LYS A 92 -14.17 -14.18 23.65
CA LYS A 92 -15.59 -14.27 24.04
C LYS A 92 -16.30 -12.97 24.44
N ALA A 93 -17.61 -12.88 24.17
CA ALA A 93 -18.67 -13.02 25.19
C ALA A 93 -20.08 -12.91 24.55
N GLY A 94 -20.99 -13.79 24.95
CA GLY A 94 -22.38 -13.86 24.53
C GLY A 94 -22.90 -15.29 24.60
#